data_AF-A0A2E6AFE1-F1
#
_entry.id   AF-A0A2E6AFE1-F1
#
_cell.length_a   1.000
_cell.length_b   1.000
_cell.length_c   1.000
_cell.angle_alpha   90.00
_cell.angle_beta   90.00
_cell.angle_gamma   90.00
#
_symmetry.space_group_name_H-M   'P 1'
#
loop_
_entity.id
_entity.type
_entity.pdbx_description
1 polymer ?
#
loop_
_entity_poly.entity_id
_entity_poly.type
_entity_poly.pdbx_seq_one_letter_code
_entity_poly.pdbx_strand_id
1 'polypeptide(L)'
;MITMRFAKQCIGFVLILTVSLTLRIPTLHGQESRMANKLSLPEVTEFLRRELIKGGYQPDGLVTQGPTRQALAAFKQKGWQVQDAPELLKRVLPDNDFVAKQFRDEKGRAFLRKIENLPGGIDRVDRLSRIPEGRASVKALIHKVPNGAEWIQAMTTTRRGEILGERLSNAPTGHQFNSPTGRIYLLHDLSTAIHTLMIPTVTRPVGVQVPR
;
A
#
# COMPACT_ATOMS: atom_id res chain seq x y z
N MET A 1 -31.79 86.44 -38.03
CA MET A 1 -30.85 85.55 -37.31
C MET A 1 -29.60 85.41 -38.14
N ILE A 2 -28.45 85.53 -37.49
CA ILE A 2 -27.14 85.94 -38.04
C ILE A 2 -26.41 84.78 -38.73
N THR A 3 -25.84 85.06 -39.90
CA THR A 3 -24.84 84.25 -40.61
C THR A 3 -23.42 84.74 -40.30
N MET A 4 -22.47 83.83 -40.02
CA MET A 4 -21.00 84.00 -40.21
C MET A 4 -20.34 82.64 -39.87
N ARG A 5 -19.78 81.86 -40.82
CA ARG A 5 -18.45 81.87 -41.48
C ARG A 5 -17.24 81.56 -40.58
N PHE A 6 -16.30 80.81 -41.18
CA PHE A 6 -14.87 80.50 -40.86
C PHE A 6 -14.62 79.04 -40.43
N ALA A 7 -13.52 78.37 -40.78
CA ALA A 7 -12.59 78.37 -41.90
C ALA A 7 -11.63 77.16 -41.68
N LYS A 8 -11.13 76.59 -42.80
CA LYS A 8 -9.77 76.08 -43.09
C LYS A 8 -9.06 75.24 -42.00
N GLN A 9 -8.83 73.95 -42.25
CA GLN A 9 -7.61 73.41 -42.90
C GLN A 9 -6.42 73.31 -41.93
N CYS A 10 -6.00 72.09 -41.58
CA CYS A 10 -4.59 71.72 -41.40
C CYS A 10 -4.42 70.20 -41.38
N ILE A 11 -3.56 69.76 -42.30
CA ILE A 11 -3.02 68.42 -42.48
C ILE A 11 -2.05 68.15 -41.33
N GLY A 12 -2.20 67.01 -40.66
CA GLY A 12 -1.32 66.56 -39.59
C GLY A 12 -1.03 65.07 -39.71
N PHE A 13 0.01 64.77 -40.49
CA PHE A 13 0.67 63.48 -40.62
C PHE A 13 0.99 62.90 -39.22
N VAL A 14 0.40 61.77 -38.85
CA VAL A 14 0.88 60.97 -37.70
C VAL A 14 1.17 59.56 -38.20
N LEU A 15 2.43 59.37 -38.54
CA LEU A 15 3.07 58.10 -38.84
C LEU A 15 3.16 57.31 -37.52
N ILE A 16 2.17 56.47 -37.22
CA ILE A 16 2.24 55.57 -36.05
C ILE A 16 3.12 54.38 -36.44
N LEU A 17 4.39 54.48 -36.07
CA LEU A 17 5.33 53.37 -35.98
C LEU A 17 4.78 52.38 -34.94
N THR A 18 4.07 51.35 -35.39
CA THR A 18 3.70 50.21 -34.56
C THR A 18 4.97 49.39 -34.33
N VAL A 19 5.69 49.72 -33.26
CA VAL A 19 6.68 48.83 -32.65
C VAL A 19 5.91 47.58 -32.22
N SER A 20 5.99 46.54 -33.05
CA SER A 20 5.53 45.20 -32.71
C SER A 20 6.43 44.66 -31.61
N LEU A 21 6.11 45.02 -30.37
CA LEU A 21 6.68 44.40 -29.19
C LEU A 21 6.13 42.98 -29.14
N THR A 22 6.79 42.06 -29.86
CA THR A 22 6.57 40.63 -29.66
C THR A 22 7.04 40.32 -28.25
N LEU A 23 6.15 40.45 -27.29
CA LEU A 23 6.24 39.76 -26.02
C LEU A 23 6.38 38.28 -26.37
N ARG A 24 7.62 37.78 -26.43
CA ARG A 24 7.92 36.38 -26.21
C ARG A 24 7.42 36.10 -24.80
N ILE A 25 6.15 35.73 -24.68
CA ILE A 25 5.66 34.98 -23.54
C ILE A 25 6.59 33.78 -23.51
N PRO A 26 7.46 33.62 -22.49
CA PRO A 26 8.13 32.35 -22.33
C PRO A 26 7.00 31.35 -22.17
N THR A 27 6.77 30.55 -23.20
CA THR A 27 6.03 29.30 -23.06
C THR A 27 6.64 28.61 -21.86
N LEU A 28 5.91 28.60 -20.75
CA LEU A 28 6.16 27.77 -19.58
C LEU A 28 5.95 26.30 -20.01
N HIS A 29 6.75 25.83 -20.98
CA HIS A 29 6.96 24.42 -21.31
C HIS A 29 7.82 23.73 -20.22
N GLY A 30 7.85 24.28 -19.01
CA GLY A 30 8.72 23.89 -17.92
C GLY A 30 8.02 23.23 -16.73
N GLN A 31 6.74 22.85 -16.83
CA GLN A 31 6.05 22.17 -15.73
C GLN A 31 5.11 20.99 -16.08
N GLU A 32 4.83 20.72 -17.36
CA GLU A 32 4.08 19.50 -17.72
C GLU A 32 4.93 18.22 -17.61
N SER A 33 6.25 18.34 -17.46
CA SER A 33 7.17 17.23 -17.17
C SER A 33 7.46 17.03 -15.67
N ARG A 34 6.57 17.45 -14.75
CA ARG A 34 6.40 16.71 -13.49
C ARG A 34 5.65 15.42 -13.82
N MET A 35 6.33 14.55 -14.57
CA MET A 35 5.88 13.22 -14.90
C MET A 35 5.36 12.55 -13.63
N ALA A 36 4.13 12.03 -13.72
CA ALA A 36 3.48 11.14 -12.78
C ALA A 36 4.45 10.54 -11.75
N ASN A 37 4.59 11.19 -10.59
CA ASN A 37 5.52 10.71 -9.57
C ASN A 37 4.91 9.46 -8.95
N LYS A 38 5.22 8.31 -9.55
CA LYS A 38 4.91 6.99 -9.00
C LYS A 38 5.70 6.91 -7.70
N LEU A 39 4.98 7.02 -6.58
CA LEU A 39 5.54 6.85 -5.25
C LEU A 39 6.45 5.62 -5.22
N SER A 40 7.67 5.81 -4.75
CA SER A 40 8.61 4.71 -4.58
C SER A 40 8.15 3.76 -3.48
N LEU A 41 8.55 2.48 -3.56
CA LEU A 41 8.23 1.49 -2.53
C LEU A 41 8.68 1.93 -1.11
N PRO A 42 9.85 2.57 -0.90
CA PRO A 42 10.22 3.13 0.40
C PRO A 42 9.25 4.21 0.90
N GLU A 43 8.79 5.13 0.03
CA GLU A 43 7.82 6.16 0.41
C GLU A 43 6.47 5.56 0.80
N VAL A 44 5.99 4.57 0.02
CA VAL A 44 4.76 3.81 0.34
C VAL A 44 4.92 3.09 1.68
N THR A 45 6.04 2.39 1.87
CA THR A 45 6.31 1.62 3.08
C THR A 45 6.33 2.51 4.31
N GLU A 46 7.03 3.65 4.22
CA GLU A 46 7.19 4.57 5.33
C GLU A 46 5.88 5.30 5.65
N PHE A 47 5.11 5.69 4.63
CA PHE A 47 3.76 6.23 4.84
C PHE A 47 2.83 5.19 5.47
N LEU A 48 2.78 3.98 4.92
CA LEU A 48 1.96 2.87 5.41
C LEU A 48 2.29 2.54 6.86
N ARG A 49 3.58 2.39 7.19
CA ARG A 49 4.05 2.11 8.55
C ARG A 49 3.52 3.13 9.55
N ARG A 50 3.63 4.42 9.26
CA ARG A 50 3.13 5.49 10.15
C ARG A 50 1.62 5.40 10.35
N GLU A 51 0.85 5.19 9.27
CA GLU A 51 -0.60 5.11 9.38
C GLU A 51 -1.07 3.84 10.08
N LEU A 52 -0.38 2.71 9.89
CA LEU A 52 -0.65 1.48 10.63
C LEU A 52 -0.42 1.68 12.14
N ILE A 53 0.69 2.33 12.54
CA ILE A 53 0.99 2.59 13.96
C ILE A 53 -0.12 3.43 14.61
N LYS A 54 -0.64 4.45 13.92
CA LYS A 54 -1.80 5.23 14.41
C LYS A 54 -3.05 4.37 14.63
N GLY A 55 -3.20 3.30 13.85
CA GLY A 55 -4.28 2.32 13.99
C GLY A 55 -4.01 1.20 15.01
N GLY A 56 -2.89 1.25 15.73
CA GLY A 56 -2.56 0.28 16.78
C GLY A 56 -1.69 -0.90 16.31
N TYR A 57 -1.14 -0.86 15.09
CA TYR A 57 -0.10 -1.81 14.66
C TYR A 57 1.15 -1.67 15.55
N GLN A 58 1.71 -2.81 15.94
CA GLN A 58 2.98 -2.88 16.65
C GLN A 58 4.11 -3.12 15.66
N PRO A 59 5.23 -2.37 15.73
CA PRO A 59 6.44 -2.71 14.97
C PRO A 59 6.82 -4.17 15.16
N ASP A 60 7.29 -4.80 14.08
CA ASP A 60 7.67 -6.22 14.02
C ASP A 60 6.52 -7.20 14.36
N GLY A 61 5.27 -6.72 14.31
CA GLY A 61 4.06 -7.52 14.48
C GLY A 61 3.42 -7.92 13.16
N LEU A 62 2.33 -8.68 13.26
CA LEU A 62 1.48 -8.96 12.10
C LEU A 62 0.61 -7.75 11.74
N VAL A 63 0.41 -7.53 10.44
CA VAL A 63 -0.60 -6.60 9.95
C VAL A 63 -2.00 -7.18 10.14
N THR A 64 -2.96 -6.32 10.49
CA THR A 64 -4.36 -6.70 10.73
C THR A 64 -5.31 -5.71 10.06
N GLN A 65 -6.53 -6.14 9.78
CA GLN A 65 -7.46 -5.40 8.93
C GLN A 65 -7.83 -4.01 9.46
N GLY A 66 -7.96 -3.82 10.77
CA GLY A 66 -8.29 -2.55 11.40
C GLY A 66 -7.28 -1.45 11.03
N PRO A 67 -6.00 -1.59 11.45
CA PRO A 67 -4.93 -0.70 11.03
C PRO A 67 -4.85 -0.53 9.51
N THR A 68 -4.97 -1.61 8.73
CA THR A 68 -4.89 -1.55 7.27
C THR A 68 -6.02 -0.73 6.65
N ARG A 69 -7.26 -0.86 7.13
CA ARG A 69 -8.39 -0.02 6.67
C ARG A 69 -8.13 1.46 6.91
N GLN A 70 -7.64 1.81 8.10
CA GLN A 70 -7.29 3.19 8.42
C GLN A 70 -6.20 3.72 7.50
N ALA A 71 -5.15 2.94 7.26
CA ALA A 71 -4.08 3.33 6.35
C ALA A 71 -4.59 3.54 4.92
N LEU A 72 -5.40 2.63 4.38
CA LEU A 72 -5.99 2.76 3.04
C LEU A 72 -6.89 4.00 2.91
N ALA A 73 -7.62 4.36 3.97
CA ALA A 73 -8.37 5.62 4.00
C ALA A 73 -7.44 6.85 3.94
N ALA A 74 -6.29 6.81 4.61
CA ALA A 74 -5.29 7.87 4.56
C ALA A 74 -4.62 8.00 3.19
N PHE A 75 -4.38 6.89 2.47
CA PHE A 75 -3.95 6.92 1.06
C PHE A 75 -4.98 7.69 0.21
N LYS A 76 -6.26 7.35 0.34
CA LYS A 76 -7.35 8.02 -0.41
C LYS A 76 -7.41 9.53 -0.12
N GLN A 77 -7.24 9.93 1.15
CA GLN A 77 -7.22 11.35 1.53
C GLN A 77 -6.05 12.13 0.91
N LYS A 78 -4.94 11.46 0.60
CA LYS A 78 -3.80 12.04 -0.13
C LYS A 78 -3.96 12.06 -1.65
N GLY A 79 -5.10 11.60 -2.16
CA GLY A 79 -5.33 11.46 -3.60
C GLY A 79 -4.63 10.22 -4.21
N TRP A 80 -4.10 9.33 -3.38
CA TRP A 80 -3.49 8.08 -3.80
C TRP A 80 -4.54 6.97 -3.81
N GLN A 81 -4.80 6.40 -4.99
CA GLN A 81 -5.77 5.32 -5.14
C GLN A 81 -5.05 3.97 -5.14
N VAL A 82 -5.49 3.08 -4.24
CA VAL A 82 -5.09 1.67 -4.23
C VAL A 82 -6.20 0.87 -4.89
N GLN A 83 -5.94 0.31 -6.07
CA GLN A 83 -6.91 -0.55 -6.75
C GLN A 83 -7.23 -1.77 -5.92
N ASP A 84 -8.46 -2.27 -6.05
CA ASP A 84 -8.90 -3.51 -5.41
C ASP A 84 -8.62 -3.57 -3.90
N ALA A 85 -8.64 -2.40 -3.23
CA ALA A 85 -8.47 -2.30 -1.79
C ALA A 85 -9.36 -3.28 -0.99
N PRO A 86 -10.62 -3.57 -1.39
CA PRO A 86 -11.42 -4.61 -0.75
C PRO A 86 -10.83 -6.03 -0.87
N GLU A 87 -10.31 -6.41 -2.04
CA GLU A 87 -9.69 -7.73 -2.24
C GLU A 87 -8.34 -7.84 -1.51
N LEU A 88 -7.55 -6.77 -1.51
CA LEU A 88 -6.34 -6.67 -0.69
C LEU A 88 -6.65 -6.91 0.79
N LEU A 89 -7.71 -6.29 1.31
CA LEU A 89 -8.08 -6.39 2.71
C LEU A 89 -8.54 -7.81 3.11
N LYS A 90 -9.16 -8.56 2.21
CA LYS A 90 -9.52 -9.98 2.44
C LYS A 90 -8.30 -10.87 2.68
N ARG A 91 -7.12 -10.47 2.17
CA ARG A 91 -5.86 -11.20 2.38
C ARG A 91 -5.20 -10.86 3.72
N VAL A 92 -5.60 -9.78 4.39
CA VAL A 92 -5.08 -9.39 5.70
C VAL A 92 -5.89 -10.06 6.82
N LEU A 93 -5.22 -10.45 7.90
CA LEU A 93 -5.86 -11.11 9.05
C LEU A 93 -6.89 -10.20 9.74
N PRO A 94 -8.08 -10.71 10.08
CA PRO A 94 -9.01 -10.02 10.97
C PRO A 94 -8.37 -9.67 12.32
N ASP A 95 -8.81 -8.57 12.93
CA ASP A 95 -8.26 -8.09 14.20
C ASP A 95 -8.48 -9.09 15.36
N ASN A 96 -9.46 -9.97 15.26
CA ASN A 96 -9.75 -10.98 16.27
C ASN A 96 -9.23 -12.39 15.90
N ASP A 97 -8.50 -12.52 14.79
CA ASP A 97 -7.94 -13.78 14.31
C ASP A 97 -7.04 -14.43 15.38
N PHE A 98 -7.14 -15.76 15.50
CA PHE A 98 -6.40 -16.51 16.51
C PHE A 98 -4.88 -16.32 16.36
N VAL A 99 -4.37 -16.41 15.13
CA VAL A 99 -2.93 -16.29 14.81
C VAL A 99 -2.47 -14.87 15.12
N ALA A 100 -3.24 -13.87 14.69
CA ALA A 100 -2.95 -12.46 15.01
C ALA A 100 -2.81 -12.25 16.52
N LYS A 101 -3.70 -12.84 17.33
CA LYS A 101 -3.63 -12.75 18.79
C LYS A 101 -2.39 -13.40 19.39
N GLN A 102 -1.91 -14.51 18.84
CA GLN A 102 -0.72 -15.19 19.39
C GLN A 102 0.56 -14.37 19.22
N PHE A 103 0.61 -13.48 18.22
CA PHE A 103 1.77 -12.64 17.92
C PHE A 103 1.70 -11.23 18.52
N ARG A 104 0.69 -10.94 19.37
CA ARG A 104 0.51 -9.60 19.96
C ARG A 104 1.40 -9.29 21.14
N ASP A 105 1.75 -10.29 21.94
CA ASP A 105 2.60 -10.09 23.10
C ASP A 105 4.09 -10.18 22.73
N GLU A 106 4.96 -9.89 23.70
CA GLU A 106 6.40 -9.88 23.48
C GLU A 106 6.94 -11.26 23.05
N LYS A 107 6.43 -12.35 23.65
CA LYS A 107 6.84 -13.73 23.31
C LYS A 107 6.42 -14.08 21.89
N GLY A 108 5.20 -13.73 21.51
CA GLY A 108 4.66 -13.84 20.17
C GLY A 108 5.52 -13.11 19.16
N ARG A 109 5.82 -11.82 19.37
CA ARG A 109 6.70 -11.06 18.46
C ARG A 109 8.11 -11.63 18.39
N ALA A 110 8.67 -12.09 19.52
CA ALA A 110 9.97 -12.77 19.51
C ALA A 110 9.94 -14.08 18.71
N PHE A 111 8.86 -14.84 18.77
CA PHE A 111 8.66 -16.03 17.94
C PHE A 111 8.53 -15.67 16.46
N LEU A 112 7.71 -14.65 16.14
CA LEU A 112 7.49 -14.17 14.77
C LEU A 112 8.81 -13.80 14.09
N ARG A 113 9.68 -13.02 14.74
CA ARG A 113 11.01 -12.64 14.23
C ARG A 113 11.89 -13.83 13.85
N LYS A 114 11.72 -14.98 14.52
CA LYS A 114 12.47 -16.21 14.20
C LYS A 114 11.92 -16.94 12.98
N ILE A 115 10.65 -16.75 12.63
CA ILE A 115 9.97 -17.52 11.59
C ILE A 115 9.62 -16.71 10.34
N GLU A 116 9.64 -15.38 10.41
CA GLU A 116 9.20 -14.49 9.32
C GLU A 116 10.03 -14.65 8.04
N ASN A 117 11.31 -15.01 8.19
CA ASN A 117 12.22 -15.23 7.06
C ASN A 117 12.27 -16.71 6.61
N LEU A 118 11.51 -17.60 7.25
CA LEU A 118 11.43 -19.00 6.83
C LEU A 118 10.44 -19.13 5.67
N PRO A 119 10.74 -19.96 4.65
CA PRO A 119 9.81 -20.19 3.56
C PRO A 119 8.49 -20.75 4.10
N GLY A 120 7.42 -19.98 3.98
CA GLY A 120 6.09 -20.34 4.51
C GLY A 120 6.04 -20.51 6.04
N GLY A 121 6.94 -19.88 6.81
CA GLY A 121 6.99 -20.02 8.27
C GLY A 121 5.68 -19.59 8.95
N ILE A 122 5.18 -18.41 8.58
CA ILE A 122 3.91 -17.87 9.12
C ILE A 122 2.72 -18.65 8.56
N ASP A 123 2.76 -19.01 7.26
CA ASP A 123 1.76 -19.88 6.65
C ASP A 123 1.62 -21.21 7.40
N ARG A 124 2.74 -21.79 7.84
CA ARG A 124 2.77 -23.05 8.60
C ARG A 124 2.06 -22.90 9.94
N VAL A 125 2.29 -21.81 10.65
CA VAL A 125 1.60 -21.52 11.92
C VAL A 125 0.11 -21.35 11.67
N ASP A 126 -0.27 -20.63 10.61
CA ASP A 126 -1.67 -20.41 10.28
C ASP A 126 -2.38 -21.73 9.91
N ARG A 127 -1.80 -22.52 9.01
CA ARG A 127 -2.30 -23.86 8.64
C ARG A 127 -2.38 -24.78 9.87
N LEU A 128 -1.35 -24.79 10.72
CA LEU A 128 -1.34 -25.55 11.96
C LEU A 128 -2.48 -25.12 12.88
N SER A 129 -2.81 -23.84 12.97
CA SER A 129 -3.91 -23.37 13.82
C SER A 129 -5.31 -23.85 13.39
N ARG A 130 -5.45 -24.45 12.21
CA ARG A 130 -6.73 -24.89 11.60
C ARG A 130 -6.97 -26.40 11.68
N ILE A 131 -5.97 -27.19 12.09
CA ILE A 131 -6.13 -28.63 12.29
C ILE A 131 -6.63 -28.94 13.71
N PRO A 132 -7.20 -30.14 13.97
CA PRO A 132 -7.54 -30.56 15.33
C PRO A 132 -6.34 -30.42 16.28
N GLU A 133 -6.59 -29.92 17.50
CA GLU A 133 -5.57 -29.56 18.50
C GLU A 133 -4.54 -28.48 18.09
N GLY A 134 -4.60 -28.01 16.84
CA GLY A 134 -3.62 -27.12 16.25
C GLY A 134 -3.48 -25.78 16.97
N ARG A 135 -4.58 -25.19 17.44
CA ARG A 135 -4.54 -23.97 18.26
C ARG A 135 -3.81 -24.19 19.59
N ALA A 136 -4.02 -25.32 20.24
CA ALA A 136 -3.33 -25.67 21.47
C ALA A 136 -1.83 -25.87 21.21
N SER A 137 -1.48 -26.54 20.10
CA SER A 137 -0.09 -26.71 19.66
C SER A 137 0.60 -25.37 19.36
N VAL A 138 -0.03 -24.47 18.59
CA VAL A 138 0.53 -23.13 18.30
C VAL A 138 0.76 -22.35 19.60
N LYS A 139 -0.22 -22.33 20.51
CA LYS A 139 -0.06 -21.66 21.81
C LYS A 139 1.07 -22.27 22.62
N ALA A 140 1.22 -23.59 22.61
CA ALA A 140 2.31 -24.27 23.31
C ALA A 140 3.68 -23.93 22.69
N LEU A 141 3.81 -23.96 21.35
CA LEU A 141 5.05 -23.62 20.65
C LEU A 141 5.51 -22.19 20.97
N ILE A 142 4.58 -21.23 21.02
CA ILE A 142 4.93 -19.83 21.25
C ILE A 142 5.25 -19.56 22.73
N HIS A 143 4.48 -20.14 23.67
CA HIS A 143 4.52 -19.69 25.07
C HIS A 143 5.12 -20.69 26.06
N LYS A 144 5.21 -21.98 25.71
CA LYS A 144 5.55 -23.07 26.65
C LYS A 144 6.77 -23.88 26.24
N VAL A 145 6.91 -24.19 24.96
CA VAL A 145 7.96 -25.07 24.45
C VAL A 145 9.26 -24.28 24.29
N PRO A 146 10.35 -24.67 24.98
CA PRO A 146 11.67 -24.12 24.70
C PRO A 146 12.01 -24.30 23.23
N ASN A 147 12.52 -23.25 22.58
CA ASN A 147 12.85 -23.25 21.16
C ASN A 147 11.70 -23.66 20.22
N GLY A 148 10.45 -23.35 20.56
CA GLY A 148 9.28 -23.70 19.71
C GLY A 148 9.37 -23.26 18.24
N ALA A 149 10.12 -22.19 17.93
CA ALA A 149 10.34 -21.75 16.55
C ALA A 149 11.16 -22.75 15.71
N GLU A 150 12.06 -23.53 16.32
CA GLU A 150 12.84 -24.58 15.63
C GLU A 150 11.93 -25.69 15.10
N TRP A 151 10.78 -25.93 15.74
CA TRP A 151 9.78 -26.86 15.23
C TRP A 151 9.14 -26.34 13.93
N ILE A 152 8.85 -25.05 13.85
CA ILE A 152 8.36 -24.44 12.60
C ILE A 152 9.42 -24.53 11.51
N GLN A 153 10.67 -24.19 11.86
CA GLN A 153 11.81 -24.33 10.94
C GLN A 153 11.96 -25.76 10.43
N ALA A 154 11.99 -26.75 11.31
CA ALA A 154 12.10 -28.15 10.92
C ALA A 154 10.92 -28.58 10.01
N MET A 155 9.71 -28.11 10.28
CA MET A 155 8.53 -28.38 9.46
C MET A 155 8.61 -27.77 8.06
N THR A 156 9.25 -26.60 7.90
CA THR A 156 9.30 -25.90 6.61
C THR A 156 10.54 -26.18 5.78
N THR A 157 11.66 -26.58 6.40
CA THR A 157 12.96 -26.69 5.70
C THR A 157 13.48 -28.12 5.56
N THR A 158 12.88 -29.10 6.23
CA THR A 158 13.36 -30.50 6.17
C THR A 158 12.45 -31.39 5.34
N ARG A 159 13.04 -32.42 4.70
CA ARG A 159 12.27 -33.46 3.98
C ARG A 159 11.27 -34.19 4.89
N ARG A 160 11.62 -34.41 6.16
CA ARG A 160 10.70 -35.01 7.14
C ARG A 160 9.53 -34.07 7.46
N GLY A 161 9.77 -32.77 7.55
CA GLY A 161 8.74 -31.74 7.72
C GLY A 161 7.78 -31.67 6.53
N GLU A 162 8.32 -31.76 5.31
CA GLU A 162 7.53 -31.83 4.08
C GLU A 162 6.59 -33.04 4.07
N ILE A 163 7.12 -34.25 4.33
CA ILE A 163 6.34 -35.50 4.42
C ILE A 163 5.30 -35.42 5.54
N LEU A 164 5.66 -34.86 6.71
CA LEU A 164 4.70 -34.64 7.78
C LEU A 164 3.56 -33.74 7.31
N GLY A 165 3.86 -32.67 6.58
CA GLY A 165 2.84 -31.79 6.02
C GLY A 165 1.96 -32.44 4.96
N GLU A 166 2.50 -33.33 4.14
CA GLU A 166 1.69 -34.16 3.21
C GLU A 166 0.71 -35.04 3.97
N ARG A 167 1.16 -35.70 5.06
CA ARG A 167 0.29 -36.49 5.92
C ARG A 167 -0.79 -35.65 6.59
N LEU A 168 -0.41 -34.48 7.11
CA LEU A 168 -1.36 -33.53 7.71
C LEU A 168 -2.36 -32.99 6.68
N SER A 169 -1.98 -32.91 5.41
CA SER A 169 -2.89 -32.51 4.32
C SER A 169 -4.04 -33.47 4.09
N ASN A 170 -3.89 -34.73 4.53
CA ASN A 170 -4.95 -35.74 4.47
C ASN A 170 -5.91 -35.68 5.67
N ALA A 171 -5.65 -34.85 6.68
CA ALA A 171 -6.60 -34.63 7.77
C ALA A 171 -7.81 -33.81 7.30
N PRO A 172 -9.02 -33.98 7.90
CA PRO A 172 -10.25 -33.35 7.43
C PRO A 172 -10.20 -31.82 7.27
N THR A 173 -9.37 -31.12 8.05
CA THR A 173 -9.18 -29.66 7.96
C THR A 173 -7.74 -29.25 7.62
N GLY A 174 -6.89 -30.22 7.29
CA GLY A 174 -5.46 -30.01 7.07
C GLY A 174 -5.08 -29.73 5.62
N HIS A 175 -6.04 -29.73 4.69
CA HIS A 175 -5.80 -29.59 3.26
C HIS A 175 -4.78 -28.49 2.91
N GLN A 176 -3.88 -28.83 1.99
CA GLN A 176 -2.84 -27.92 1.48
C GLN A 176 -1.93 -27.40 2.60
N PHE A 177 -1.56 -28.26 3.56
CA PHE A 177 -0.77 -27.87 4.72
C PHE A 177 0.60 -27.28 4.35
N ASN A 178 1.18 -27.77 3.25
CA ASN A 178 2.45 -27.28 2.72
C ASN A 178 2.32 -26.04 1.80
N SER A 179 1.10 -25.63 1.45
CA SER A 179 0.89 -24.55 0.49
C SER A 179 0.78 -23.19 1.19
N PRO A 180 1.23 -22.10 0.51
CA PRO A 180 0.96 -20.74 0.96
C PRO A 180 -0.53 -20.53 1.24
N THR A 181 -0.85 -19.69 2.21
CA THR A 181 -2.24 -19.32 2.54
C THR A 181 -2.79 -18.24 1.63
N GLY A 182 -1.92 -17.52 0.91
CA GLY A 182 -2.26 -16.33 0.12
C GLY A 182 -2.52 -15.06 0.96
N ARG A 183 -2.39 -15.16 2.28
CA ARG A 183 -2.55 -14.04 3.21
C ARG A 183 -1.34 -13.10 3.19
N ILE A 184 -1.55 -11.88 3.66
CA ILE A 184 -0.54 -10.85 3.86
C ILE A 184 -0.35 -10.69 5.36
N TYR A 185 0.83 -11.05 5.84
CA TYR A 185 1.14 -11.11 7.26
C TYR A 185 2.01 -9.94 7.73
N LEU A 186 2.94 -9.51 6.89
CA LEU A 186 4.00 -8.57 7.26
C LEU A 186 3.85 -7.24 6.54
N LEU A 187 4.45 -6.20 7.13
CA LEU A 187 4.45 -4.85 6.57
C LEU A 187 5.03 -4.83 5.15
N HIS A 188 6.15 -5.53 4.91
CA HIS A 188 6.81 -5.49 3.61
C HIS A 188 5.94 -6.09 2.49
N ASP A 189 5.22 -7.16 2.77
CA ASP A 189 4.27 -7.79 1.84
C ASP A 189 3.11 -6.85 1.54
N LEU A 190 2.57 -6.19 2.58
CA LEU A 190 1.49 -5.23 2.42
C LEU A 190 1.94 -4.00 1.62
N SER A 191 3.12 -3.46 1.91
CA SER A 191 3.72 -2.34 1.15
C SER A 191 3.89 -2.70 -0.31
N THR A 192 4.41 -3.91 -0.59
CA THR A 192 4.62 -4.39 -1.96
C THR A 192 3.29 -4.54 -2.69
N ALA A 193 2.29 -5.13 -2.04
CA ALA A 193 0.96 -5.29 -2.62
C ALA A 193 0.30 -3.93 -2.91
N ILE A 194 0.36 -2.98 -1.97
CA ILE A 194 -0.17 -1.63 -2.17
C ILE A 194 0.56 -0.93 -3.31
N HIS A 195 1.89 -0.90 -3.31
CA HIS A 195 2.69 -0.25 -4.34
C HIS A 195 2.38 -0.78 -5.76
N THR A 196 2.16 -2.09 -5.89
CA THR A 196 1.75 -2.71 -7.17
C THR A 196 0.33 -2.29 -7.59
N LEU A 197 -0.59 -2.13 -6.64
CA LEU A 197 -1.99 -1.77 -6.90
C LEU A 197 -2.23 -0.25 -7.08
N MET A 198 -1.23 0.58 -6.80
CA MET A 198 -1.33 2.02 -6.97
C MET A 198 -1.23 2.43 -8.45
N ILE A 199 -2.27 3.11 -8.96
CA ILE A 199 -2.20 3.85 -10.24
C ILE A 199 -1.75 5.28 -9.93
N PRO A 200 -0.84 5.87 -10.74
CA PRO A 200 -0.72 7.32 -10.75
C PRO A 200 -2.06 7.95 -11.19
N THR A 201 -2.72 8.65 -10.29
CA THR A 201 -3.90 9.47 -10.61
C THR A 201 -3.46 10.59 -11.53
N VAL A 202 -3.62 10.41 -12.85
CA VAL A 202 -3.52 11.51 -13.80
C VAL A 202 -4.76 12.36 -13.59
N THR A 203 -4.63 13.42 -12.80
CA THR A 203 -5.62 14.49 -12.76
C THR A 203 -5.64 15.11 -14.16
N ARG A 204 -6.60 14.70 -15.00
CA ARG A 204 -6.84 15.38 -16.27
C ARG A 204 -7.10 16.86 -15.96
N PRO A 205 -6.39 17.81 -16.58
CA PRO A 205 -6.75 19.22 -16.45
C PRO A 205 -8.19 19.38 -16.96
N VAL A 206 -9.06 19.93 -16.12
CA VAL A 206 -10.43 20.30 -16.48
C VAL A 206 -10.32 21.22 -17.70
N GLY A 207 -10.98 20.84 -18.78
CA GLY A 207 -10.82 21.43 -20.10
C GLY A 207 -10.89 22.95 -20.09
N VAL A 208 -9.88 23.56 -20.70
CA VAL A 208 -9.93 24.94 -21.17
C VAL A 208 -11.10 25.01 -22.17
N GLN A 209 -12.20 25.66 -21.78
CA GLN A 209 -13.22 26.07 -22.74
C GLN A 209 -12.57 27.08 -23.68
N VAL A 210 -12.38 26.68 -24.93
CA VAL A 210 -12.01 27.60 -26.02
C VAL A 210 -13.28 28.37 -26.39
N PRO A 211 -13.34 29.69 -26.18
CA PRO A 211 -14.46 30.49 -26.68
C PRO A 211 -14.45 30.47 -28.21
N ARG A 212 -15.62 30.24 -28.82
CA ARG A 212 -15.86 30.41 -30.26
C ARG A 212 -16.01 31.88 -30.60
#